data_AF-A0AAJ2SPQ1-F1
#
_entry.id   AF-A0AAJ2SPQ1-F1
#
_cell.length_a   1.000
_cell.length_b   1.000
_cell.length_c   1.000
_cell.angle_alpha   90.00
_cell.angle_beta   90.00
_cell.angle_gamma   90.00
#
_symmetry.space_group_name_H-M   'P 1'
#
loop_
_entity.id
_entity.type
_entity.pdbx_description
1 polymer ?
#
loop_
_entity_poly.entity_id
_entity_poly.type
_entity_poly.pdbx_seq_one_letter_code
_entity_poly.pdbx_strand_id
1 'polypeptide(L)'
;MKRICSIYRSLKKNEMYLYVLKSDALERVPESLLLAFGKPHHAFDLVLTPERKLSREDITQVLENLDKQGYHLQMPPAEDEYIEHLPEELLRRNDPI
;
A
#
# COMPACT_ATOMS: atom_id res chain seq x y z
N MET A 1 11.51 -18.33 -10.36
CA MET A 1 10.93 -17.72 -11.57
C MET A 1 11.06 -16.20 -11.46
N LYS A 2 11.38 -15.47 -12.53
CA LYS A 2 11.54 -14.01 -12.50
C LYS A 2 10.30 -13.36 -13.12
N ARG A 3 9.79 -12.26 -12.53
CA ARG A 3 8.63 -11.51 -13.04
C ARG A 3 8.99 -10.04 -13.23
N ILE A 4 8.66 -9.47 -14.37
CA ILE A 4 8.79 -8.02 -14.60
C ILE A 4 7.48 -7.37 -14.17
N CYS A 5 7.55 -6.51 -13.16
CA CYS A 5 6.40 -5.85 -12.58
C CYS A 5 6.49 -4.35 -12.79
N SER A 6 5.35 -3.71 -13.00
CA SER A 6 5.21 -2.26 -12.99
C SER A 6 4.59 -1.84 -11.67
N ILE A 7 5.18 -0.84 -11.02
CA ILE A 7 4.74 -0.35 -9.72
C ILE A 7 4.11 1.01 -9.94
N TYR A 8 2.86 1.15 -9.51
CA TYR A 8 2.11 2.40 -9.54
C TYR A 8 1.97 2.95 -8.13
N ARG A 9 2.07 4.27 -7.98
CA ARG A 9 1.78 4.97 -6.73
C ARG A 9 0.44 5.68 -6.79
N SER A 10 -0.23 5.75 -5.65
CA SER A 10 -1.40 6.61 -5.47
C SER A 10 -0.95 8.06 -5.25
N LEU A 11 -1.73 9.02 -5.75
CA LEU A 11 -1.63 10.43 -5.32
C LEU A 11 -2.59 10.78 -4.18
N LYS A 12 -3.55 9.89 -3.86
CA LYS A 12 -4.51 10.12 -2.77
C LYS A 12 -3.91 9.78 -1.40
N LYS A 13 -3.07 8.75 -1.35
CA LYS A 13 -2.42 8.28 -0.12
C LYS A 13 -0.94 8.09 -0.39
N ASN A 14 -0.11 8.79 0.38
CA ASN A 14 1.34 8.61 0.33
C ASN A 14 1.68 7.17 0.70
N GLU A 15 2.73 6.63 0.10
CA GLU A 15 3.25 5.29 0.40
C GLU A 15 2.30 4.11 0.08
N MET A 16 1.20 4.37 -0.61
CA MET A 16 0.31 3.35 -1.18
C MET A 16 0.78 2.97 -2.59
N TYR A 17 1.01 1.68 -2.82
CA TYR A 17 1.52 1.17 -4.10
C TYR A 17 0.71 -0.01 -4.62
N LEU A 18 0.63 -0.09 -5.95
CA LEU A 18 -0.01 -1.19 -6.66
C LEU A 18 1.03 -1.85 -7.57
N TYR A 19 1.22 -3.15 -7.37
CA TYR A 19 2.14 -4.00 -8.12
C TYR A 19 1.31 -4.80 -9.11
N VAL A 20 1.73 -4.82 -10.37
CA VAL A 20 1.09 -5.60 -11.44
C VAL A 20 2.16 -6.18 -12.37
N LEU A 21 1.83 -7.27 -13.07
CA LEU A 21 2.69 -7.77 -14.15
C LEU A 21 2.77 -6.72 -15.26
N LYS A 22 3.98 -6.48 -15.78
CA LYS A 22 4.17 -5.50 -16.84
C LYS A 22 3.40 -5.84 -18.12
N SER A 23 3.17 -7.13 -18.38
CA SER A 23 2.36 -7.62 -19.50
C SER A 23 0.88 -7.25 -19.37
N ASP A 24 0.34 -7.32 -18.15
CA ASP A 24 -1.09 -7.20 -17.88
C ASP A 24 -1.46 -5.74 -17.55
N ALA A 25 -0.47 -4.91 -17.23
CA ALA A 25 -0.66 -3.54 -16.75
C ALA A 25 -1.78 -3.49 -15.68
N LEU A 26 -2.83 -2.69 -15.88
CA LEU A 26 -3.92 -2.55 -14.92
C LEU A 26 -5.15 -3.43 -15.25
N GLU A 27 -5.09 -4.28 -16.27
CA GLU A 27 -6.26 -5.00 -16.79
C GLU A 27 -6.89 -5.95 -15.77
N ARG A 28 -6.08 -6.54 -14.89
CA ARG A 28 -6.53 -7.47 -13.84
C ARG A 28 -6.89 -6.80 -12.52
N VAL A 29 -6.83 -5.48 -12.44
CA VAL A 29 -7.11 -4.73 -11.23
C VAL A 29 -8.60 -4.40 -11.17
N PRO A 30 -9.33 -4.79 -10.11
CA PRO A 30 -10.75 -4.46 -9.97
C PRO A 30 -11.01 -2.96 -10.01
N GLU A 31 -12.07 -2.54 -10.69
CA GLU A 31 -12.44 -1.12 -10.81
C GLU A 31 -12.67 -0.48 -9.43
N SER A 32 -13.33 -1.20 -8.50
CA SER A 32 -13.55 -0.75 -7.13
C SER A 32 -12.24 -0.42 -6.40
N LEU A 33 -11.19 -1.22 -6.64
CA LEU A 33 -9.87 -0.96 -6.10
C LEU A 33 -9.22 0.26 -6.77
N LEU A 34 -9.32 0.39 -8.09
CA LEU A 34 -8.80 1.56 -8.80
C LEU A 34 -9.48 2.87 -8.36
N LEU A 35 -10.78 2.84 -8.08
CA LEU A 35 -11.52 3.99 -7.56
C LEU A 35 -10.99 4.43 -6.19
N ALA A 36 -10.78 3.47 -5.27
CA ALA A 36 -10.20 3.73 -3.95
C ALA A 36 -8.74 4.19 -4.05
N PHE A 37 -7.95 3.56 -4.92
CA PHE A 37 -6.54 3.89 -5.18
C PHE A 37 -6.39 5.27 -5.83
N GLY A 38 -7.38 5.71 -6.61
CA GLY A 38 -7.30 6.91 -7.44
C GLY A 38 -6.49 6.68 -8.71
N LYS A 39 -6.17 7.77 -9.44
CA LYS A 39 -5.43 7.69 -10.70
C LYS A 39 -4.04 7.08 -10.47
N PRO A 40 -3.74 5.89 -11.02
CA PRO A 40 -2.43 5.28 -10.83
C PRO A 40 -1.35 6.06 -11.56
N HIS A 41 -0.24 6.35 -10.89
CA HIS A 41 0.92 6.98 -11.50
C HIS A 41 2.07 5.99 -11.52
N HIS A 42 2.57 5.67 -12.71
CA HIS A 42 3.71 4.77 -12.85
C HIS A 42 4.91 5.36 -12.10
N ALA A 43 5.49 4.57 -11.20
CA ALA A 43 6.64 4.96 -10.40
C ALA A 43 7.91 4.40 -11.03
N PHE A 44 7.99 3.08 -11.19
CA PHE A 44 9.11 2.39 -11.82
C PHE A 44 8.75 0.94 -12.14
N ASP A 45 9.57 0.29 -12.95
CA ASP A 45 9.51 -1.16 -13.18
C ASP A 45 10.55 -1.88 -12.33
N LEU A 46 10.23 -3.11 -11.93
CA LEU A 46 11.08 -3.93 -11.08
C LEU A 46 11.03 -5.40 -11.49
N VAL A 47 12.19 -6.06 -11.52
CA VAL A 47 12.26 -7.52 -11.63
C VAL A 47 12.13 -8.11 -10.23
N LEU A 48 11.06 -8.87 -10.00
CA LEU A 48 10.85 -9.63 -8.78
C LEU A 48 11.38 -11.05 -8.94
N THR A 49 12.12 -11.50 -7.93
CA THR A 49 12.58 -12.87 -7.75
C THR A 49 12.33 -13.29 -6.30
N PRO A 50 12.18 -14.59 -5.98
CA PRO A 50 11.91 -15.04 -4.61
C PRO A 50 12.97 -14.60 -3.58
N GLU A 51 14.21 -14.37 -4.03
CA GLU A 51 15.34 -13.97 -3.18
C GLU A 51 15.40 -12.44 -2.97
N ARG A 52 14.56 -11.67 -3.66
CA ARG A 52 14.56 -10.21 -3.58
C ARG A 52 13.92 -9.76 -2.28
N LYS A 53 14.68 -8.99 -1.47
CA LYS A 53 14.13 -8.32 -0.30
C LYS A 53 13.39 -7.04 -0.70
N LEU A 54 12.14 -6.93 -0.30
CA LEU A 54 11.36 -5.69 -0.38
C LEU A 54 11.37 -4.99 0.99
N SER A 55 11.25 -3.67 0.99
CA SER A 55 11.36 -2.90 2.25
C SER A 55 10.12 -3.00 3.13
N ARG A 56 8.93 -3.17 2.53
CA ARG A 56 7.64 -3.08 3.24
C ARG A 56 6.74 -4.31 3.09
N GLU A 57 6.98 -5.13 2.07
CA GLU A 57 6.11 -6.26 1.72
C GLU A 57 6.87 -7.58 1.74
N ASP A 58 6.14 -8.68 1.94
CA ASP A 58 6.69 -10.03 1.79
C ASP A 58 6.74 -10.41 0.31
N ILE A 59 7.93 -10.76 -0.19
CA ILE A 59 8.13 -11.09 -1.60
C ILE A 59 7.33 -12.32 -2.04
N THR A 60 7.16 -13.31 -1.16
CA THR A 60 6.40 -14.53 -1.46
C THR A 60 4.92 -14.19 -1.62
N GLN A 61 4.37 -13.37 -0.72
CA GLN A 61 2.98 -12.91 -0.81
C GLN A 61 2.73 -12.08 -2.06
N VAL A 62 3.66 -11.17 -2.40
CA VAL A 62 3.56 -10.37 -3.63
C VAL A 62 3.51 -11.27 -4.86
N LEU A 63 4.42 -12.24 -4.94
CA LEU A 63 4.50 -13.17 -6.08
C LEU A 63 3.24 -14.03 -6.19
N GLU A 64 2.74 -14.54 -5.06
CA GLU A 64 1.50 -15.34 -5.03
C GLU A 64 0.28 -14.52 -5.48
N ASN A 65 0.15 -13.28 -5.01
CA ASN A 65 -0.95 -12.40 -5.41
C ASN A 65 -0.91 -12.06 -6.90
N LEU A 66 0.29 -11.78 -7.44
CA LEU A 66 0.45 -11.53 -8.86
C LEU A 66 0.06 -12.74 -9.72
N ASP A 67 0.37 -13.96 -9.28
CA ASP A 67 -0.04 -15.16 -10.00
C ASP A 67 -1.55 -15.40 -9.94
N LYS A 68 -2.12 -15.36 -8.72
CA LYS A 68 -3.52 -15.74 -8.49
C LYS A 68 -4.50 -14.70 -8.99
N GLN A 69 -4.32 -13.44 -8.60
CA GLN A 69 -5.29 -12.36 -8.88
C GLN A 69 -4.77 -11.32 -9.87
N GLY A 70 -3.46 -11.25 -10.13
CA GLY A 70 -2.87 -10.35 -11.14
C GLY A 70 -2.38 -9.02 -10.60
N TYR A 71 -2.57 -8.75 -9.31
CA TYR A 71 -2.11 -7.53 -8.66
C TYR A 71 -1.80 -7.75 -7.18
N HIS A 72 -0.97 -6.90 -6.60
CA HIS A 72 -0.75 -6.81 -5.16
C HIS A 72 -0.85 -5.34 -4.72
N LEU A 73 -1.60 -5.08 -3.65
CA LEU A 73 -1.76 -3.75 -3.07
C LEU A 73 -0.95 -3.64 -1.77
N GLN A 74 0.04 -2.75 -1.78
CA GLN A 74 0.73 -2.31 -0.58
C GLN A 74 -0.05 -1.12 0.00
N MET A 75 -0.52 -1.28 1.23
CA MET A 75 -1.15 -0.21 1.98
C MET A 75 -0.09 0.72 2.60
N PRO A 76 -0.39 2.02 2.77
CA PRO A 76 0.43 2.86 3.62
C PRO A 76 0.46 2.29 5.04
N PRO A 77 1.50 2.60 5.84
CA PRO A 77 1.46 2.27 7.25
C PRO A 77 0.22 2.92 7.87
N ALA A 78 -0.34 2.29 8.92
CA ALA A 78 -1.25 3.03 9.77
C ALA A 78 -0.49 4.26 10.27
N GLU A 79 -1.08 5.45 10.09
CA GLU A 79 -0.64 6.59 10.87
C GLU A 79 -0.84 6.16 12.31
N ASP A 80 0.24 6.10 13.11
CA ASP A 80 0.08 6.07 14.55
C ASP A 80 -0.73 7.35 14.85
N GLU A 81 -2.02 7.19 15.11
CA GLU A 81 -2.79 8.24 15.76
C GLU A 81 -2.00 8.53 17.02
N TYR A 82 -1.27 9.64 17.02
CA TYR A 82 -0.81 10.28 18.24
C TYR A 82 -2.10 10.61 18.99
N ILE A 83 -2.62 9.65 19.74
CA ILE A 83 -3.51 9.91 20.85
C ILE A 83 -2.61 10.70 21.78
N GLU A 84 -2.62 12.03 21.66
CA GLU A 84 -2.18 12.89 22.73
C GLU A 84 -3.07 12.52 23.92
N HIS A 85 -2.57 11.62 24.76
CA HIS A 85 -3.13 11.42 26.08
C HIS A 85 -2.97 12.77 26.79
N LEU A 86 -4.03 13.60 26.76
CA LEU A 86 -4.06 14.79 27.59
C LEU A 86 -3.80 14.30 29.02
N PRO A 87 -2.80 14.85 29.74
CA PRO A 87 -2.59 14.49 31.13
C PRO A 87 -3.88 14.72 31.91
N GLU A 88 -4.23 13.78 32.80
CA GLU A 88 -5.50 13.80 33.54
C GLU A 88 -5.76 15.13 34.26
N GLU A 89 -4.71 15.86 34.62
CA GLU A 89 -4.77 17.19 35.25
C GLU A 89 -5.54 18.23 34.41
N LEU A 90 -5.52 18.13 33.08
CA LEU A 90 -6.26 19.03 32.19
C LEU A 90 -7.74 18.64 32.04
N LEU A 91 -8.11 17.41 32.37
CA LEU A 91 -9.51 16.95 32.37
C LEU A 91 -10.27 17.40 33.62
N ARG A 92 -9.56 17.64 34.74
CA ARG A 92 -10.14 17.98 36.06
C ARG A 92 -10.33 19.48 36.31
N ARG A 93 -9.93 20.35 35.38
CA ARG A 93 -9.92 21.81 35.62
C ARG A 93 -11.29 22.48 35.46
N ASN A 94 -12.31 21.76 35.01
CA ASN A 94 -13.63 22.33 34.70
C ASN A 94 -14.77 21.84 35.61
N ASP A 95 -14.51 21.33 36.81
CA ASP A 95 -15.59 21.12 37.78
C ASP A 95 -16.04 22.48 38.35
N PRO A 96 -17.23 23.00 38.01
CA PRO A 96 -17.73 24.20 38.65
C PRO A 96 -18.12 23.87 40.10
N ILE A 97 -17.65 24.68 41.06
CA ILE A 97 -18.14 24.71 42.45
C ILE A 97 -19.59 25.21 42.46
#